data_AF-A0A8T5SF52-F1
#
_entry.id   AF-A0A8T5SF52-F1
#
_cell.length_a   1.000
_cell.length_b   1.000
_cell.length_c   1.000
_cell.angle_alpha   90.00
_cell.angle_beta   90.00
_cell.angle_gamma   90.00
#
_symmetry.space_group_name_H-M   'P 1'
#
loop_
_entity.id
_entity.type
_entity.pdbx_description
1 polymer ?
#
loop_
_entity_poly.entity_id
_entity_poly.type
_entity_poly.pdbx_seq_one_letter_code
_entity_poly.pdbx_strand_id
1 'polypeptide(L)'
;MISEIEFFHDIFDEFVCLEETLQDNEIWKSSSIIKLMNVSHEFEDKQMLAEGLKMILNLCKFRECGELIDFYDSESYHVNDLTGPDKGLVDSILKAEFT
;
A
#
# COMPACT_ATOMS: atom_id res chain seq x y z
N MET A 1 9.16 -29.48 10.00
CA MET A 1 9.54 -28.37 10.90
C MET A 1 10.22 -27.35 10.02
N ILE A 2 9.48 -26.31 9.65
CA ILE A 2 10.09 -25.15 8.98
C ILE A 2 10.84 -24.37 10.06
N SER A 3 12.05 -23.90 9.78
CA SER A 3 12.71 -23.00 10.73
C SER A 3 12.01 -21.64 10.75
N GLU A 4 12.07 -20.93 11.88
CA GLU A 4 11.47 -19.59 12.02
C GLU A 4 11.97 -18.63 10.93
N ILE A 5 13.26 -18.74 10.59
CA ILE A 5 13.92 -17.96 9.54
C ILE A 5 13.33 -18.28 8.17
N GLU A 6 13.17 -19.56 7.83
CA GLU A 6 12.56 -19.98 6.55
C GLU A 6 11.12 -19.51 6.43
N PHE A 7 10.34 -19.54 7.52
CA PHE A 7 8.98 -19.01 7.53
C PHE A 7 8.95 -17.52 7.20
N PHE A 8 9.78 -16.71 7.85
CA PHE A 8 9.81 -15.27 7.60
C PHE A 8 10.33 -14.95 6.20
N HIS A 9 11.34 -15.68 5.70
CA HIS A 9 11.80 -15.55 4.33
C HIS A 9 10.67 -15.82 3.32
N ASP A 10 9.89 -16.89 3.49
CA ASP A 10 8.74 -17.19 2.62
C ASP A 10 7.72 -16.04 2.61
N ILE A 11 7.36 -15.53 3.79
CA ILE A 11 6.43 -14.40 3.94
C ILE A 11 6.96 -13.13 3.25
N PHE A 12 8.26 -12.84 3.38
CA PHE A 12 8.88 -11.67 2.75
C PHE A 12 9.01 -11.79 1.24
N ASP A 13 9.42 -12.94 0.74
CA ASP A 13 9.57 -13.18 -0.70
C ASP A 13 8.21 -13.06 -1.39
N GLU A 14 7.14 -13.59 -0.78
CA GLU A 14 5.77 -13.38 -1.25
C GLU A 14 5.37 -11.91 -1.20
N PHE A 15 5.73 -11.19 -0.13
CA PHE A 15 5.43 -9.75 0.01
C PHE A 15 6.04 -8.92 -1.12
N VAL A 16 7.33 -9.13 -1.42
CA VAL A 16 8.07 -8.36 -2.42
C VAL A 16 7.54 -8.60 -3.83
N CYS A 17 7.01 -9.80 -4.11
CA CYS A 17 6.49 -10.16 -5.43
C CYS A 17 5.06 -9.67 -5.71
N LEU A 18 4.36 -9.10 -4.72
CA LEU A 18 2.98 -8.63 -4.92
C LEU A 18 2.89 -7.37 -5.75
N GLU A 19 1.87 -7.32 -6.62
CA GLU A 19 1.43 -6.12 -7.31
C GLU A 19 1.00 -5.02 -6.31
N GLU A 20 1.08 -3.76 -6.74
CA GLU A 20 0.88 -2.56 -5.91
C GLU A 20 -0.60 -2.21 -5.73
N THR A 21 -1.50 -3.20 -5.61
CA THR A 21 -2.93 -2.95 -5.38
C THR A 21 -3.34 -3.19 -3.92
N LEU A 22 -4.31 -2.41 -3.43
CA LEU A 22 -4.89 -2.59 -2.09
C LEU A 22 -5.51 -3.98 -1.93
N GLN A 23 -6.12 -4.51 -2.99
CA GLN A 23 -6.78 -5.81 -2.95
C GLN A 23 -5.77 -6.94 -2.76
N ASP A 24 -4.65 -6.89 -3.48
CA ASP A 24 -3.60 -7.90 -3.37
C ASP A 24 -2.91 -7.85 -2.00
N ASN A 25 -2.73 -6.63 -1.45
CA ASN A 25 -2.23 -6.44 -0.10
C ASN A 25 -3.12 -7.10 0.98
N GLU A 26 -4.45 -6.97 0.86
CA GLU A 26 -5.40 -7.62 1.79
C GLU A 26 -5.42 -9.16 1.65
N ILE A 27 -5.29 -9.67 0.42
CA ILE A 27 -5.19 -11.11 0.15
C ILE A 27 -3.90 -11.67 0.77
N TRP A 28 -2.78 -10.98 0.59
CA TRP A 28 -1.51 -11.38 1.19
C TRP A 28 -1.54 -11.31 2.72
N LYS A 29 -2.12 -10.25 3.29
CA LYS A 29 -2.30 -10.12 4.75
C LYS A 29 -3.00 -11.34 5.32
N SER A 30 -4.14 -11.69 4.74
CA SER A 30 -4.98 -12.80 5.18
C SER A 30 -4.26 -14.13 5.05
N SER A 31 -3.61 -14.36 3.91
CA SER A 31 -2.85 -15.59 3.64
C SER A 31 -1.67 -15.75 4.59
N SER A 32 -0.92 -14.67 4.84
CA SER A 32 0.22 -14.64 5.75
C SER A 32 -0.17 -14.90 7.21
N ILE A 33 -1.29 -14.34 7.67
CA ILE A 33 -1.83 -14.60 9.01
C ILE A 33 -2.26 -16.07 9.14
N ILE A 34 -2.95 -16.62 8.13
CA ILE A 34 -3.35 -18.04 8.13
C ILE A 34 -2.12 -18.94 8.18
N LYS A 35 -1.08 -18.66 7.38
CA LYS A 35 0.19 -19.39 7.43
C LYS A 35 0.81 -19.33 8.82
N LEU A 36 0.91 -18.14 9.43
CA LEU A 36 1.43 -17.95 10.79
C LEU A 36 0.63 -18.77 11.82
N MET A 37 -0.70 -18.80 11.70
CA MET A 37 -1.54 -19.61 12.58
C MET A 37 -1.34 -21.11 12.37
N ASN A 38 -1.15 -21.56 11.12
CA ASN A 38 -0.95 -22.98 10.81
C ASN A 38 0.36 -23.51 11.39
N VAL A 39 1.44 -22.72 11.36
CA VAL A 39 2.72 -23.11 11.95
C VAL A 39 2.84 -22.71 13.43
N SER A 40 1.80 -22.11 14.03
CA SER A 40 1.85 -21.58 15.41
C SER A 40 2.18 -22.60 16.50
N HIS A 41 1.87 -23.86 16.25
CA HIS A 41 2.16 -24.97 17.14
C HIS A 41 3.62 -25.47 17.02
N GLU A 42 4.32 -25.09 15.96
CA GLU A 42 5.75 -25.40 15.74
C GLU A 42 6.67 -24.38 16.40
N PHE A 43 6.17 -23.18 16.74
CA PHE A 43 6.93 -22.17 17.48
C PHE A 43 6.88 -22.46 18.98
N GLU A 44 8.06 -22.63 19.58
CA GLU A 44 8.18 -22.79 21.03
C GLU A 44 7.94 -21.46 21.77
N ASP A 45 8.22 -20.34 21.10
CA ASP A 45 8.08 -18.99 21.66
C ASP A 45 6.83 -18.26 21.16
N LYS A 46 5.89 -17.98 22.08
CA LYS A 46 4.69 -17.18 21.77
C LYS A 46 5.02 -15.72 21.43
N GLN A 47 6.17 -15.23 21.86
CA GLN A 47 6.63 -13.89 21.48
C GLN A 47 6.89 -13.80 19.98
N MET A 48 7.46 -14.84 19.37
CA MET A 48 7.68 -14.88 17.92
C MET A 48 6.38 -14.81 17.12
N LEU A 49 5.31 -15.42 17.60
CA LEU A 49 3.99 -15.29 16.97
C LEU A 49 3.46 -13.86 17.03
N ALA A 50 3.63 -13.19 18.18
CA ALA A 50 3.22 -11.80 18.34
C ALA A 50 4.05 -10.86 17.45
N GLU A 51 5.36 -11.09 17.37
CA GLU A 51 6.27 -10.31 16.52
C GLU A 51 5.99 -10.54 15.04
N GLY A 52 5.74 -11.79 14.62
CA GLY A 52 5.37 -12.12 13.26
C GLY A 52 4.05 -11.50 12.82
N LEU A 53 3.02 -11.54 13.68
CA LEU A 53 1.76 -10.86 13.42
C LEU A 53 1.95 -9.35 13.29
N LYS A 54 2.72 -8.75 14.20
CA LYS A 54 3.03 -7.31 14.17
C LYS A 54 3.75 -6.92 12.88
N MET A 55 4.68 -7.75 12.42
CA MET A 55 5.42 -7.56 11.18
C MET A 55 4.49 -7.55 9.97
N ILE A 56 3.63 -8.57 9.83
CA ILE A 56 2.65 -8.67 8.73
C ILE A 56 1.77 -7.42 8.68
N LEU A 57 1.22 -7.01 9.83
CA LEU A 57 0.35 -5.83 9.91
C LEU A 57 1.08 -4.53 9.54
N ASN A 58 2.36 -4.39 9.91
CA ASN A 58 3.15 -3.21 9.57
C ASN A 58 3.49 -3.15 8.08
N LEU A 59 3.80 -4.29 7.46
CA LEU A 59 4.06 -4.38 6.02
C LEU A 59 2.82 -3.99 5.20
N CYS A 60 1.64 -4.47 5.59
CA CYS A 60 0.39 -4.06 4.95
C CYS A 60 0.14 -2.55 5.05
N LYS A 61 0.32 -1.97 6.24
CA LYS A 61 0.16 -0.53 6.44
C LYS A 61 1.15 0.29 5.62
N PHE A 62 2.39 -0.17 5.52
CA PHE A 62 3.40 0.51 4.72
C PHE A 62 2.99 0.58 3.24
N ARG A 63 2.48 -0.53 2.70
CA ARG A 63 1.98 -0.59 1.32
C ARG A 63 0.74 0.27 1.11
N GLU A 64 -0.24 0.22 2.02
CA GLU A 64 -1.41 1.11 2.00
C GLU A 64 -1.01 2.59 1.97
N CYS A 65 -0.03 2.98 2.77
CA CYS A 65 0.48 4.35 2.78
C CYS A 65 1.17 4.74 1.46
N GLY A 66 1.93 3.83 0.85
CA GLY A 66 2.57 4.06 -0.45
C GLY A 66 1.54 4.28 -1.55
N GLU A 67 0.58 3.37 -1.68
CA GLU A 67 -0.46 3.44 -2.71
C GLU A 67 -1.37 4.68 -2.54
N LEU A 68 -1.64 5.09 -1.30
CA LEU A 68 -2.35 6.35 -1.04
C LEU A 68 -1.54 7.57 -1.50
N ILE A 69 -0.22 7.58 -1.29
CA ILE A 69 0.65 8.67 -1.76
C ILE A 69 0.65 8.71 -3.29
N ASP A 70 0.80 7.56 -3.95
CA ASP A 70 0.79 7.48 -5.41
C ASP A 70 -0.57 7.91 -5.99
N PHE A 71 -1.67 7.55 -5.31
CA PHE A 71 -3.00 8.02 -5.66
C PHE A 71 -3.13 9.54 -5.51
N TYR A 72 -2.69 10.12 -4.39
CA TYR A 72 -2.70 11.57 -4.19
C TYR A 72 -1.83 12.31 -5.20
N ASP A 73 -0.67 11.77 -5.57
CA ASP A 73 0.19 12.36 -6.61
C ASP A 73 -0.51 12.28 -7.98
N SER A 74 -1.18 11.17 -8.29
CA SER A 74 -1.92 10.99 -9.55
C SER A 74 -3.17 11.88 -9.67
N GLU A 75 -3.84 12.19 -8.55
CA GLU A 75 -5.00 13.08 -8.50
C GLU A 75 -4.63 14.54 -8.21
N SER A 76 -3.35 14.82 -7.93
CA SER A 76 -2.90 16.18 -7.71
C SER A 76 -2.97 16.97 -9.02
N TYR A 77 -3.84 17.97 -9.05
CA TYR A 77 -3.78 18.98 -10.10
C TYR A 77 -2.42 19.67 -10.02
N HIS A 78 -1.73 19.82 -11.16
CA HIS A 78 -0.53 20.65 -11.17
C HIS A 78 -0.91 22.05 -10.67
N VAL A 79 -0.03 22.68 -9.87
CA VAL A 79 -0.25 24.02 -9.29
C VAL A 79 -0.59 25.08 -10.36
N ASN A 80 -0.31 24.80 -11.63
CA ASN A 80 -0.59 25.66 -12.78
C ASN A 80 -1.80 25.24 -13.62
N ASP A 81 -2.50 24.16 -13.28
CA ASP A 81 -3.71 23.75 -13.97
C ASP A 81 -4.90 24.57 -13.46
N LEU A 82 -5.33 25.51 -14.29
CA LEU A 82 -6.58 26.24 -14.09
C LEU A 82 -7.74 25.23 -14.10
N THR A 83 -8.58 25.28 -13.07
CA THR A 83 -9.80 24.49 -13.07
C THR A 83 -10.67 24.87 -14.27
N GLY A 84 -11.53 23.96 -14.75
CA GLY A 84 -12.40 24.22 -15.91
C GLY A 84 -13.14 25.58 -15.87
N PRO A 85 -13.70 25.99 -14.71
CA PRO A 85 -14.27 27.33 -14.52
C PRO A 85 -13.26 28.48 -14.67
N ASP A 86 -12.07 28.33 -14.09
CA ASP A 86 -11.03 29.37 -14.12
C ASP A 86 -10.46 29.55 -15.54
N LYS A 87 -10.34 28.46 -16.29
CA LYS A 87 -9.94 28.50 -17.70
C LYS A 87 -10.94 29.27 -18.55
N GLY A 88 -12.24 29.04 -18.34
CA GLY A 88 -13.31 29.79 -19.00
C GLY A 88 -13.32 31.28 -18.64
N LEU A 89 -13.00 31.62 -17.39
CA LEU A 89 -12.88 33.01 -16.94
C LEU A 89 -11.69 33.72 -17.58
N VAL A 90 -10.53 33.06 -17.62
CA VAL A 90 -9.30 33.60 -18.24
C VAL A 90 -9.50 33.82 -19.74
N ASP A 91 -10.09 32.85 -20.44
CA ASP A 91 -10.41 33.00 -21.87
C ASP A 91 -11.37 34.17 -22.12
N SER A 92 -12.36 34.36 -21.24
CA SER A 92 -13.30 35.47 -21.31
C SER A 92 -12.61 36.83 -21.10
N ILE A 93 -11.69 36.93 -20.14
CA ILE A 93 -10.91 38.15 -19.88
C ILE A 93 -9.99 38.46 -21.07
N LEU A 94 -9.23 37.48 -21.55
CA LEU A 94 -8.34 37.67 -22.70
C LEU A 94 -9.09 38.11 -23.95
N LYS A 95 -10.29 37.58 -24.16
CA LYS A 95 -11.15 37.98 -25.27
C LYS A 95 -11.70 39.40 -25.12
N ALA A 96 -11.96 39.86 -23.90
CA ALA A 96 -12.41 41.24 -23.67
C ALA A 96 -11.27 42.26 -23.87
N GLU A 97 -10.04 41.89 -23.53
CA GLU A 97 -8.91 42.84 -23.49
C GLU A 97 -8.15 42.97 -24.81
N PHE A 98 -8.21 41.94 -25.65
CA PHE A 98 -7.47 41.86 -26.92
C PHE A 98 -8.37 41.77 -28.16
N THR A 99 -9.67 42.06 -28.02
CA THR A 99 -10.61 42.28 -29.14
C THR A 99 -11.11 43.71 -29.13
#